data_AF-A0A6L9ZTL7-F1
#
_entry.id   AF-A0A6L9ZTL7-F1
#
_cell.length_a   1.000
_cell.length_b   1.000
_cell.length_c   1.000
_cell.angle_alpha   90.00
_cell.angle_beta   90.00
_cell.angle_gamma   90.00
#
_symmetry.space_group_name_H-M   'P 1'
#
loop_
_entity.id
_entity.type
_entity.pdbx_description
1 polymer ?
#
loop_
_entity_poly.entity_id
_entity_poly.type
_entity_poly.pdbx_seq_one_letter_code
_entity_poly.pdbx_strand_id
1 'polypeptide(L)'
;MAKELSRVDPKGTSQHCWECLNKVSKSLSERWHSCPKCGQELDRDYNSALLIQKIGLLSKQEEDITSVKTAVSFSLAEESRALP
;
A
#
# COMPACT_ATOMS: atom_id res chain seq x y z
N MET A 1 -22.82 16.35 -4.57
CA MET A 1 -22.21 15.03 -4.29
C MET A 1 -21.69 15.04 -2.87
N ALA A 2 -21.99 14.01 -2.08
CA ALA A 2 -21.45 13.91 -0.72
C ALA A 2 -20.00 13.42 -0.76
N LYS A 3 -19.13 14.01 0.06
CA LYS A 3 -17.74 13.57 0.24
C LYS A 3 -17.69 12.68 1.47
N GLU A 4 -17.18 11.47 1.31
CA GLU A 4 -17.04 10.48 2.37
C GLU A 4 -15.57 10.41 2.81
N LEU A 5 -15.34 10.23 4.11
CA LEU A 5 -14.01 10.20 4.72
C LEU A 5 -13.77 8.84 5.40
N SER A 6 -12.75 8.12 4.95
CA SER A 6 -12.25 6.90 5.59
C SER A 6 -10.89 7.15 6.26
N ARG A 7 -10.65 6.46 7.37
CA ARG A 7 -9.37 6.53 8.11
C ARG A 7 -8.50 5.33 7.74
N VAL A 8 -7.22 5.58 7.54
CA VAL A 8 -6.20 4.57 7.23
C VAL A 8 -5.03 4.76 8.19
N ASP A 9 -4.48 3.66 8.73
CA ASP A 9 -3.24 3.72 9.51
C ASP A 9 -2.06 4.04 8.56
N PRO A 10 -1.40 5.21 8.71
CA PRO A 10 -0.31 5.61 7.83
C PRO A 10 0.99 4.82 8.06
N LYS A 11 1.08 4.01 9.12
CA LYS A 11 2.32 3.34 9.51
C LYS A 11 2.83 2.43 8.38
N GLY A 12 4.08 2.67 7.99
CA GLY A 12 4.77 1.86 6.97
C GLY A 12 4.46 2.24 5.52
N THR A 13 3.56 3.19 5.26
CA THR A 13 3.17 3.59 3.89
C THR A 13 4.33 4.09 3.04
N SER A 14 5.28 4.82 3.64
CA SER A 14 6.48 5.32 2.95
C SER A 14 7.52 4.25 2.63
N GLN A 15 7.36 3.04 3.18
CA GLN A 15 8.29 1.91 3.05
C GLN A 15 7.71 0.77 2.22
N HIS A 16 6.49 0.89 1.70
CA HIS A 16 5.86 -0.14 0.88
C HIS A 16 5.47 0.42 -0.49
N CYS A 17 5.55 -0.42 -1.51
CA CYS A 17 5.12 -0.07 -2.85
C CYS A 17 3.58 -0.02 -2.91
N TRP A 18 3.03 1.03 -3.51
CA TRP A 18 1.59 1.18 -3.70
C TRP A 18 0.99 0.07 -4.58
N GLU A 19 1.76 -0.40 -5.56
CA GLU A 19 1.30 -1.37 -6.55
C GLU A 19 1.34 -2.79 -5.98
N CYS A 20 2.52 -3.28 -5.62
CA CYS A 20 2.74 -4.69 -5.27
C CYS A 20 2.87 -4.97 -3.78
N LEU A 21 2.74 -3.95 -2.92
CA LEU A 21 2.90 -4.04 -1.46
C LEU A 21 4.28 -4.55 -0.97
N ASN A 22 5.27 -4.70 -1.86
CA ASN A 22 6.62 -5.08 -1.45
C ASN A 22 7.25 -4.00 -0.55
N LYS A 23 7.91 -4.42 0.51
CA LYS A 23 8.67 -3.51 1.38
C LYS A 23 9.94 -3.05 0.66
N VAL A 24 10.11 -1.74 0.56
CA VAL A 24 11.28 -1.06 0.03
C VAL A 24 11.85 -0.19 1.15
N SER A 25 12.83 -0.75 1.86
CA SER A 25 13.53 -0.07 2.95
C SER A 25 14.28 1.14 2.42
N LYS A 26 13.99 2.32 2.95
CA LYS A 26 14.61 3.58 2.53
C LYS A 26 14.69 4.58 3.67
N SER A 27 15.68 5.47 3.63
CA SER A 27 15.83 6.53 4.64
C SER A 27 14.83 7.67 4.42
N LEU A 28 14.75 8.61 5.38
CA LEU A 28 13.93 9.81 5.23
C LEU A 28 14.48 10.78 4.18
N SER A 29 15.78 10.76 3.90
CA SER A 29 16.41 11.58 2.86
C SER A 29 16.19 11.01 1.46
N GLU A 30 15.87 9.73 1.34
CA GLU A 30 15.49 9.12 0.07
C GLU A 30 14.06 9.52 -0.30
N ARG A 31 13.97 10.41 -1.28
CA ARG A 31 12.71 10.99 -1.77
C ARG A 31 12.15 10.26 -2.98
N TRP A 32 12.94 9.40 -3.60
CA TRP A 32 12.53 8.57 -4.73
C TRP A 32 12.10 7.17 -4.26
N HIS A 33 11.14 6.57 -4.94
CA HIS A 33 10.74 5.19 -4.76
C HIS A 33 11.04 4.40 -6.01
N SER A 34 12.02 3.49 -5.90
CA SER A 34 12.33 2.47 -6.90
C SER A 34 11.94 1.11 -6.35
N CYS A 35 10.96 0.43 -6.97
CA CYS A 35 10.49 -0.87 -6.50
C CYS A 35 11.16 -2.03 -7.25
N PRO A 36 11.97 -2.87 -6.58
CA PRO A 36 12.66 -3.97 -7.24
C PRO A 36 11.74 -5.14 -7.63
N LYS A 37 10.52 -5.23 -7.06
CA LYS A 37 9.57 -6.31 -7.34
C LYS A 37 8.72 -6.04 -8.59
N CYS A 38 8.25 -4.81 -8.77
CA CYS A 38 7.30 -4.47 -9.85
C CYS A 38 7.78 -3.33 -10.78
N GLY A 39 8.94 -2.72 -10.50
CA GLY A 39 9.53 -1.68 -11.37
C GLY A 39 8.90 -0.30 -11.27
N GLN A 40 8.07 -0.03 -10.26
CA GLN A 40 7.52 1.31 -10.03
C GLN A 40 8.63 2.31 -9.66
N GLU A 41 8.63 3.47 -10.34
CA GLU A 41 9.61 4.54 -10.22
C GLU A 41 8.87 5.89 -10.07
N LEU A 42 8.82 6.46 -8.87
CA LEU A 42 8.11 7.71 -8.59
C LEU A 42 8.56 8.39 -7.30
N ASP A 43 8.10 9.61 -7.04
CA ASP A 43 8.31 10.26 -5.73
C ASP A 43 7.69 9.43 -4.60
N ARG A 44 8.42 9.33 -3.47
CA ARG A 44 8.03 8.55 -2.29
C ARG A 44 6.71 9.00 -1.69
N ASP A 45 6.45 10.31 -1.64
CA ASP A 45 5.24 10.84 -1.04
C ASP A 45 4.05 10.58 -1.97
N TYR A 46 4.26 10.64 -3.30
CA TYR A 46 3.23 10.23 -4.26
C TYR A 46 2.91 8.72 -4.16
N ASN A 47 3.93 7.86 -4.04
CA ASN A 47 3.74 6.45 -3.73
C ASN A 47 2.94 6.24 -2.44
N SER A 48 3.28 6.98 -1.39
CA SER A 48 2.58 6.88 -0.09
C SER A 48 1.11 7.29 -0.21
N ALA A 49 0.81 8.35 -0.96
CA ALA A 49 -0.55 8.82 -1.20
C ALA A 49 -1.38 7.80 -2.00
N LEU A 50 -0.82 7.21 -3.05
CA LEU A 50 -1.46 6.14 -3.82
C LEU A 50 -1.75 4.91 -2.95
N LEU A 51 -0.80 4.51 -2.09
CA LEU A 51 -1.01 3.39 -1.18
C LEU A 51 -2.12 3.68 -0.16
N ILE A 52 -2.15 4.88 0.43
CA ILE A 52 -3.23 5.30 1.35
C ILE A 52 -4.58 5.28 0.63
N GLN A 53 -4.64 5.80 -0.60
CA GLN A 53 -5.86 5.75 -1.41
C GLN A 53 -6.30 4.31 -1.67
N LYS A 54 -5.39 3.42 -2.07
CA LYS A 54 -5.67 2.01 -2.33
C LYS A 54 -6.22 1.32 -1.09
N ILE A 55 -5.59 1.48 0.07
CA ILE A 55 -6.07 0.91 1.34
C ILE A 55 -7.44 1.49 1.70
N GLY A 56 -7.63 2.80 1.58
CA GLY A 56 -8.91 3.45 1.88
C GLY A 56 -10.06 3.08 0.94
N LEU A 57 -9.77 2.57 -0.26
CA LEU A 57 -10.76 1.99 -1.18
C LEU A 57 -11.04 0.53 -0.84
N LEU A 58 -10.01 -0.25 -0.51
CA LEU A 58 -10.16 -1.64 -0.08
C LEU A 58 -10.94 -1.76 1.23
N SER A 59 -10.75 -0.82 2.16
CA SER A 59 -11.51 -0.77 3.42
C SER A 59 -13.02 -0.64 3.23
N LYS A 60 -13.48 -0.26 2.03
CA LYS A 60 -14.91 -0.21 1.68
C LYS A 60 -15.46 -1.55 1.20
N GLN A 61 -14.59 -2.43 0.72
CA GLN A 61 -14.93 -3.76 0.20
C GLN A 61 -14.75 -4.83 1.27
N GLU A 62 -13.74 -4.68 2.12
CA GLU A 62 -13.44 -5.57 3.24
C GLU A 62 -13.08 -4.75 4.49
N GLU A 63 -13.89 -4.85 5.55
CA GLU A 63 -13.77 -4.00 6.75
C GLU A 63 -12.42 -4.14 7.48
N ASP A 64 -11.70 -5.24 7.29
CA ASP A 64 -10.43 -5.52 7.98
C ASP A 64 -9.19 -4.86 7.32
N ILE A 65 -9.32 -4.31 6.11
CA ILE A 65 -8.18 -3.71 5.39
C ILE A 65 -8.07 -2.22 5.70
N THR A 66 -7.50 -1.89 6.85
CA THR A 66 -7.33 -0.49 7.32
C THR A 66 -5.87 -0.04 7.43
N SER A 67 -4.90 -0.91 7.13
CA SER A 67 -3.47 -0.65 7.29
C SER A 67 -2.64 -1.37 6.23
N VAL A 68 -1.37 -0.96 6.08
CA VAL A 68 -0.40 -1.68 5.26
C VAL A 68 -0.25 -3.13 5.73
N LYS A 69 -0.26 -3.36 7.06
CA LYS A 69 -0.11 -4.69 7.64
C LYS A 69 -1.24 -5.63 7.20
N THR A 70 -2.49 -5.18 7.30
CA THR A 70 -3.65 -5.98 6.92
C THR A 70 -3.76 -6.14 5.40
N ALA A 71 -3.42 -5.11 4.62
CA ALA A 71 -3.34 -5.20 3.16
C ALA A 71 -2.29 -6.24 2.69
N VAL A 72 -1.11 -6.26 3.31
CA VAL A 72 -0.07 -7.25 3.01
C VAL A 72 -0.56 -8.66 3.36
N SER A 73 -1.11 -8.87 4.55
CA SER A 73 -1.65 -10.18 4.94
C SER A 73 -2.72 -10.68 3.98
N PHE A 74 -3.63 -9.80 3.55
CA PHE A 74 -4.64 -10.12 2.55
C PHE A 74 -4.02 -10.53 1.21
N SER A 75 -3.07 -9.74 0.69
CA SER A 75 -2.40 -10.05 -0.58
C SER A 75 -1.66 -11.39 -0.55
N LEU A 76 -1.00 -11.74 0.56
CA LEU A 76 -0.32 -13.02 0.73
C LEU A 76 -1.31 -14.19 0.79
N ALA A 77 -2.47 -14.01 1.43
CA ALA A 77 -3.51 -15.01 1.47
C ALA A 77 -4.07 -15.30 0.07
N GLU A 78 -4.34 -14.26 -0.72
CA GLU A 78 -4.79 -14.40 -2.11
C GLU A 78 -3.74 -15.07 -3.01
N GLU A 79 -2.46 -14.69 -2.89
CA GLU A 79 -1.36 -15.30 -3.66
C GLU A 79 -1.18 -16.78 -3.30
N SER A 80 -1.40 -17.17 -2.04
CA SER A 80 -1.35 -18.58 -1.61
C SER A 80 -2.51 -19.44 -2.14
N ARG A 81 -3.69 -18.85 -2.35
CA ARG A 81 -4.87 -19.53 -2.91
C ARG A 81 -4.78 -19.69 -4.42
N ALA A 82 -3.98 -18.86 -5.09
CA ALA A 82 -3.80 -18.87 -6.54
C ALA A 82 -2.75 -19.88 -7.05
N LEU A 83 -2.04 -20.57 -6.16
CA LEU A 83 -1.10 -21.65 -6.52
C LEU A 83 -1.87 -22.96 -6.75
N PRO A 84 -1.63 -23.67 -7.87
CA PRO A 84 -2.29 -24.95 -8.19
C PRO A 84 -1.90 -26.08 -7.25
#